data_AF-A0A957UA49-F1
#
_entry.id   AF-A0A957UA49-F1
#
_cell.length_a   1.000
_cell.length_b   1.000
_cell.length_c   1.000
_cell.angle_alpha   90.00
_cell.angle_beta   90.00
_cell.angle_gamma   90.00
#
_symmetry.space_group_name_H-M   'P 1'
#
loop_
_entity.id
_entity.type
_entity.pdbx_description
1 polymer ?
#
loop_
_entity_poly.entity_id
_entity_poly.type
_entity_poly.pdbx_seq_one_letter_code
_entity_poly.pdbx_strand_id
1 'polypeptide(L)'
;MRTGQSKQLAGLLVGLVLLLAACGRAPDAAAAGGGAQRAIQNKGSDTLVNLALAWAETYRQVAPDISIAVTGGGSGTGIAALINGTVDIANASRAMKESEIEDARKNGFDPQEFTVAI
;
A
#
# COMPACT_ATOMS: atom_id res chain seq x y z
N MET A 1 43.01 -25.86 50.43
CA MET A 1 43.22 -25.31 49.07
C MET A 1 41.90 -25.23 48.27
N ARG A 2 40.84 -24.61 48.79
CA ARG A 2 39.49 -24.56 48.14
C ARG A 2 38.92 -23.14 47.93
N THR A 3 39.69 -22.10 48.26
CA THR A 3 39.27 -20.68 48.19
C THR A 3 39.53 -19.99 46.84
N GLY A 4 40.19 -20.67 45.89
CA GLY A 4 40.53 -20.11 44.57
C GLY A 4 39.51 -20.41 43.46
N GLN A 5 38.75 -21.50 43.56
CA GLN A 5 37.81 -21.94 42.51
C GLN A 5 36.55 -21.06 42.41
N SER A 6 36.05 -20.54 43.54
CA SER A 6 34.85 -19.67 43.56
C SER A 6 35.08 -18.29 42.95
N LYS A 7 36.31 -17.74 43.08
CA LYS A 7 36.70 -16.45 42.49
C LYS A 7 36.86 -16.54 40.96
N GLN A 8 37.33 -17.69 40.47
CA GLN A 8 37.48 -17.98 39.04
C GLN A 8 36.11 -18.16 38.36
N LEU A 9 35.16 -18.85 39.01
CA LEU A 9 33.78 -18.98 38.51
C LEU A 9 33.04 -17.63 38.48
N ALA A 10 33.20 -16.78 39.50
CA ALA A 10 32.59 -15.46 39.52
C ALA A 10 33.17 -14.54 38.42
N GLY A 11 34.49 -14.61 38.17
CA GLY A 11 35.13 -13.88 37.08
C GLY A 11 34.69 -14.35 35.68
N LEU A 12 34.49 -15.66 35.50
CA LEU A 12 34.01 -16.23 34.25
C LEU A 12 32.54 -15.87 33.96
N LEU A 13 31.70 -15.84 35.00
CA LEU A 13 30.29 -15.45 34.90
C LEU A 13 30.12 -13.95 34.62
N VAL A 14 30.93 -13.08 35.23
CA VAL A 14 30.92 -11.63 34.94
C VAL A 14 31.46 -11.33 33.54
N GLY A 15 32.49 -12.04 33.09
CA GLY A 15 33.02 -11.91 31.72
C GLY A 15 32.03 -12.36 30.64
N LEU A 16 31.27 -13.43 30.90
CA LEU A 16 30.26 -13.93 29.96
C LEU A 16 29.04 -13.00 29.83
N VAL A 17 28.66 -12.30 30.91
CA VAL A 17 27.57 -11.30 30.89
C VAL A 17 27.98 -10.03 30.12
N LEU A 18 29.25 -9.62 30.17
CA LEU A 18 29.76 -8.47 29.42
C LEU A 18 29.84 -8.73 27.90
N LEU A 19 30.07 -9.97 27.47
CA LEU A 19 30.08 -10.37 26.05
C LEU A 19 28.68 -10.36 25.42
N LEU A 20 27.62 -10.57 26.21
CA LEU A 20 26.22 -10.53 25.73
C LEU A 20 25.67 -9.10 25.56
N ALA A 21 26.29 -8.09 26.18
CA ALA A 21 25.88 -6.69 26.07
C ALA A 21 26.45 -5.97 24.83
N ALA A 22 27.44 -6.57 24.13
CA ALA A 22 28.15 -5.94 23.02
C ALA A 22 27.54 -6.22 21.62
N CYS A 23 26.51 -7.07 21.52
CA CYS A 23 25.85 -7.40 20.24
C CYS A 23 24.63 -6.52 19.90
N GLY A 24 24.42 -5.40 20.62
CA GLY A 24 23.23 -4.54 20.46
C GLY A 24 23.36 -3.39 19.46
N ARG A 25 24.47 -3.23 18.72
CA ARG A 25 24.58 -2.20 17.68
C ARG A 25 24.18 -2.80 16.33
N ALA A 26 22.87 -2.79 16.06
CA ALA A 26 22.38 -2.99 14.70
C ALA A 26 22.97 -1.90 13.80
N PRO A 27 23.36 -2.23 12.55
CA PRO A 27 23.73 -1.20 11.59
C PRO A 27 22.51 -0.29 11.39
N ASP A 28 22.74 1.02 11.39
CA ASP A 28 21.79 2.03 10.91
C ASP A 28 21.43 1.69 9.46
N ALA A 29 20.49 0.76 9.28
CA ALA A 29 19.75 0.62 8.05
C ALA A 29 19.05 1.95 7.88
N ALA A 30 19.51 2.69 6.88
CA ALA A 30 18.93 3.95 6.46
C ALA A 30 17.42 3.88 6.63
N ALA A 31 16.89 4.74 7.50
CA ALA A 31 15.48 5.00 7.59
C ALA A 31 15.03 5.55 6.23
N ALA A 32 14.76 4.65 5.28
CA ALA A 32 13.92 4.93 4.15
C ALA A 32 12.58 5.35 4.76
N GLY A 33 12.28 6.64 4.62
CA GLY A 33 11.21 7.30 5.34
C GLY A 33 9.91 6.48 5.29
N GLY A 34 9.37 6.19 6.47
CA GLY A 34 8.02 5.67 6.64
C GLY A 34 6.98 6.74 6.28
N GLY A 35 7.00 7.22 5.04
CA GLY A 35 5.85 7.89 4.45
C GLY A 35 4.75 6.86 4.30
N ALA A 36 3.56 7.14 4.82
CA ALA A 36 2.41 6.27 4.65
C ALA A 36 2.20 6.03 3.14
N GLN A 37 2.46 4.81 2.66
CA GLN A 37 2.26 4.45 1.27
C GLN A 37 0.78 4.66 0.94
N ARG A 38 0.48 5.64 0.09
CA ARG A 38 -0.89 6.01 -0.23
C ARG A 38 -1.41 5.05 -1.29
N ALA A 39 -2.49 4.33 -0.97
CA ALA A 39 -3.10 3.39 -1.89
C ALA A 39 -4.27 4.05 -2.64
N ILE A 40 -4.26 3.95 -3.96
CA ILE A 40 -5.38 4.30 -4.84
C ILE A 40 -6.09 3.00 -5.23
N GLN A 41 -7.40 2.92 -5.03
CA GLN A 41 -8.23 1.80 -5.44
C GLN A 41 -8.88 2.10 -6.79
N ASN A 42 -8.65 1.23 -7.77
CA ASN A 42 -9.23 1.30 -9.11
C ASN A 42 -10.04 0.03 -9.39
N LYS A 43 -11.33 0.18 -9.70
CA LYS A 43 -12.21 -0.96 -10.02
C LYS A 43 -13.03 -0.73 -11.27
N GLY A 44 -13.28 -1.77 -12.07
CA GLY A 44 -14.30 -1.67 -13.11
C GLY A 44 -14.21 -2.68 -14.25
N SER A 45 -14.34 -2.19 -15.47
CA SER A 45 -14.45 -2.97 -16.70
C SER A 45 -13.36 -4.02 -16.86
N ASP A 46 -13.76 -5.29 -17.00
CA ASP A 46 -12.84 -6.39 -17.28
C ASP A 46 -12.06 -6.20 -18.59
N THR A 47 -12.63 -5.45 -19.55
CA THR A 47 -11.95 -5.11 -20.82
C THR A 47 -10.82 -4.10 -20.65
N LEU A 48 -10.81 -3.33 -19.56
CA LEU A 48 -9.82 -2.28 -19.29
C LEU A 48 -8.82 -2.67 -18.19
N VAL A 49 -9.01 -3.79 -17.49
CA VAL A 49 -8.16 -4.20 -16.36
C VAL A 49 -6.68 -4.26 -16.75
N ASN A 50 -6.34 -4.86 -17.89
CA ASN A 50 -4.95 -4.97 -18.32
C ASN A 50 -4.32 -3.61 -18.65
N LEU A 51 -5.10 -2.68 -19.22
CA LEU A 51 -4.66 -1.32 -19.49
C LEU A 51 -4.43 -0.54 -18.18
N ALA A 52 -5.37 -0.65 -17.24
CA ALA A 52 -5.25 -0.03 -15.92
C ALA A 52 -4.08 -0.58 -15.11
N LEU A 53 -3.78 -1.89 -15.20
CA LEU A 53 -2.59 -2.50 -14.61
C LEU A 53 -1.29 -1.96 -15.22
N ALA A 54 -1.24 -1.80 -16.54
CA ALA A 54 -0.07 -1.21 -17.22
C ALA A 54 0.17 0.25 -16.78
N TRP A 55 -0.90 1.04 -16.61
CA TRP A 55 -0.79 2.38 -16.04
C TRP A 55 -0.33 2.36 -14.59
N ALA A 56 -0.87 1.45 -13.76
CA ALA A 56 -0.46 1.30 -12.37
C ALA A 56 1.05 1.03 -12.24
N GLU A 57 1.58 0.10 -13.05
CA GLU A 57 3.02 -0.19 -13.05
C GLU A 57 3.86 0.99 -13.54
N THR A 58 3.41 1.68 -14.59
CA THR A 58 4.13 2.84 -15.13
C THR A 58 4.12 4.03 -14.15
N TYR A 59 3.00 4.25 -13.44
CA TYR A 59 2.83 5.37 -12.53
C TYR A 59 3.76 5.30 -11.31
N ARG A 60 4.25 4.11 -10.95
CA ARG A 60 5.28 3.95 -9.90
C ARG A 60 6.57 4.71 -10.22
N GLN A 61 6.84 5.00 -11.49
CA GLN A 61 7.98 5.82 -11.89
C GLN A 61 7.75 7.32 -11.65
N VAL A 62 6.48 7.75 -11.61
CA VAL A 62 6.06 9.14 -11.36
C VAL A 62 5.94 9.41 -9.86
N ALA A 63 5.30 8.50 -9.13
CA ALA A 63 5.10 8.58 -7.69
C ALA A 63 5.37 7.21 -7.04
N PRO A 64 6.63 6.92 -6.65
CA PRO A 64 7.02 5.61 -6.11
C PRO A 64 6.37 5.25 -4.76
N ASP A 65 5.89 6.26 -4.02
CA ASP A 65 5.21 6.15 -2.73
C ASP A 65 3.70 5.90 -2.86
N ILE A 66 3.17 5.94 -4.08
CA ILE A 66 1.76 5.66 -4.38
C ILE A 66 1.64 4.26 -4.99
N SER A 67 0.79 3.42 -4.40
CA SER A 67 0.40 2.13 -4.98
C SER A 67 -1.00 2.18 -5.54
N ILE A 68 -1.21 1.70 -6.76
CA ILE A 68 -2.53 1.62 -7.39
C ILE A 68 -2.97 0.15 -7.43
N ALA A 69 -4.03 -0.19 -6.70
CA ALA A 69 -4.64 -1.51 -6.71
C ALA A 69 -5.75 -1.56 -7.77
N VAL A 70 -5.66 -2.48 -8.72
CA VAL A 70 -6.62 -2.61 -9.83
C VAL A 70 -7.42 -3.90 -9.69
N THR A 71 -8.75 -3.80 -9.76
CA THR A 71 -9.66 -4.97 -9.71
C THR A 71 -10.69 -4.91 -10.84
N GLY A 72 -11.03 -6.06 -11.42
CA GLY A 72 -12.12 -6.19 -12.38
C GLY A 72 -13.52 -6.27 -11.73
N GLY A 73 -14.47 -6.83 -12.46
CA GLY A 73 -15.87 -7.05 -12.05
C GLY A 73 -16.90 -6.31 -12.89
N GLY A 74 -16.48 -5.63 -13.96
CA GLY A 74 -17.36 -4.94 -14.91
C GLY A 74 -17.60 -3.45 -14.61
N SER A 75 -17.91 -2.68 -15.65
CA SER A 75 -18.10 -1.22 -15.59
C SER A 75 -19.14 -0.79 -14.55
N GLY A 76 -20.29 -1.46 -14.50
CA GLY A 76 -21.34 -1.15 -13.53
C GLY A 76 -20.90 -1.35 -12.08
N THR A 77 -20.11 -2.39 -11.82
CA THR A 77 -19.56 -2.67 -10.48
C THR A 77 -18.55 -1.60 -10.07
N GLY A 78 -17.68 -1.17 -11.01
CA GLY A 78 -16.74 -0.07 -10.76
C GLY A 78 -17.45 1.25 -10.46
N ILE A 79 -18.43 1.62 -11.29
CA ILE A 79 -19.24 2.83 -11.12
C ILE A 79 -19.98 2.81 -9.79
N ALA A 80 -20.65 1.70 -9.43
CA ALA A 80 -21.32 1.57 -8.15
C ALA A 80 -20.35 1.69 -6.96
N ALA A 81 -19.16 1.10 -7.08
CA ALA A 81 -18.13 1.20 -6.05
C ALA A 81 -17.64 2.65 -5.86
N LEU A 82 -17.52 3.43 -6.94
CA LEU A 82 -17.15 4.84 -6.90
C LEU A 82 -18.26 5.67 -6.25
N ILE A 83 -19.52 5.48 -6.65
CA ILE A 83 -20.69 6.14 -6.06
C ILE A 83 -20.75 5.89 -4.55
N ASN A 84 -20.45 4.66 -4.12
CA ASN A 84 -20.46 4.27 -2.71
C ASN A 84 -19.20 4.72 -1.94
N GLY A 85 -18.25 5.41 -2.58
CA GLY A 85 -17.02 5.90 -1.95
C GLY A 85 -16.06 4.78 -1.52
N THR A 86 -16.15 3.60 -2.15
CA THR A 86 -15.31 2.43 -1.82
C THR A 86 -14.07 2.29 -2.69
N VAL A 87 -14.00 3.07 -3.77
CA VAL A 87 -12.83 3.16 -4.65
C VAL A 87 -12.59 4.62 -5.02
N ASP A 88 -11.35 4.94 -5.38
CA ASP A 88 -10.95 6.26 -5.83
C ASP A 88 -11.24 6.47 -7.33
N ILE A 89 -11.13 5.39 -8.11
CA ILE A 89 -11.27 5.40 -9.58
C ILE A 89 -12.20 4.27 -10.03
N ALA A 90 -13.18 4.61 -10.86
CA ALA A 90 -13.90 3.63 -11.67
C ALA A 90 -13.39 3.65 -13.11
N ASN A 91 -12.89 2.52 -13.62
CA ASN A 91 -12.66 2.38 -15.06
C ASN A 91 -13.91 1.76 -15.72
N ALA A 92 -14.29 2.25 -16.90
CA ALA A 92 -15.54 1.84 -17.53
C ALA A 92 -15.40 1.77 -19.05
N SER A 93 -15.95 0.72 -19.65
CA SER A 93 -16.08 0.54 -21.11
C SER A 93 -17.32 1.21 -21.70
N ARG A 94 -18.06 1.96 -20.88
CA ARG A 94 -19.21 2.78 -21.29
C ARG A 94 -19.27 4.04 -20.43
N ALA A 95 -19.95 5.07 -20.94
CA ALA A 95 -20.32 6.23 -20.15
C ALA A 95 -21.21 5.84 -18.95
N MET A 96 -21.17 6.64 -17.89
CA MET A 96 -22.14 6.56 -16.79
C MET A 96 -23.55 6.87 -17.30
N LYS A 97 -24.57 6.23 -16.72
CA LYS A 97 -25.97 6.59 -16.95
C LYS A 97 -26.30 7.87 -16.20
N GLU A 98 -27.29 8.62 -16.66
CA GLU A 98 -27.77 9.81 -15.95
C GLU A 98 -28.13 9.50 -14.49
N SER A 99 -28.84 8.39 -14.25
CA SER A 99 -29.18 7.94 -12.89
C SER A 99 -27.95 7.69 -12.00
N GLU A 100 -26.86 7.17 -12.57
CA GLU A 100 -25.61 6.90 -11.83
C GLU A 100 -24.90 8.22 -11.48
N ILE A 101 -24.96 9.22 -12.36
CA ILE A 101 -24.43 10.56 -12.11
C ILE A 101 -25.24 11.28 -11.04
N GLU A 102 -26.58 11.21 -11.11
CA GLU A 102 -27.46 11.75 -10.08
C GLU A 102 -27.19 11.13 -8.71
N ASP A 103 -26.97 9.82 -8.65
CA ASP A 103 -26.67 9.13 -7.40
C ASP A 103 -25.31 9.52 -6.83
N ALA A 104 -24.27 9.71 -7.66
CA ALA A 104 -22.99 10.27 -7.24
C ALA A 104 -23.17 11.67 -6.61
N ARG A 105 -23.95 12.54 -7.26
CA ARG A 105 -24.24 13.90 -6.77
C ARG A 105 -25.02 13.89 -5.46
N LYS A 106 -25.98 12.97 -5.29
CA LYS A 106 -26.66 12.76 -4.00
C LYS A 106 -25.69 12.32 -2.90
N ASN A 107 -24.64 11.58 -3.26
CA ASN A 107 -23.54 11.20 -2.36
C ASN A 107 -22.47 12.28 -2.21
N GLY A 108 -22.71 13.49 -2.74
CA GLY A 108 -21.91 14.68 -2.45
C GLY A 108 -20.71 14.88 -3.36
N PHE A 109 -20.60 14.18 -4.49
CA PHE A 109 -19.53 14.44 -5.46
C PHE A 109 -20.04 14.44 -6.91
N ASP A 110 -19.39 15.23 -7.76
CA ASP A 110 -19.66 15.24 -9.21
C ASP A 110 -18.59 14.36 -9.89
N PRO A 111 -18.97 13.24 -10.54
CA PRO A 111 -18.02 12.32 -11.13
C PRO A 111 -17.33 12.98 -12.33
N GLN A 112 -16.00 12.86 -12.39
CA GLN A 112 -15.20 13.38 -13.49
C GLN A 112 -14.83 12.25 -14.45
N GLU A 113 -15.20 12.40 -15.73
CA GLU A 113 -14.92 11.41 -16.77
C GLU A 113 -13.69 11.79 -17.59
N PHE A 114 -12.81 10.81 -17.83
CA PHE A 114 -11.65 10.93 -18.70
C PHE A 114 -11.68 9.83 -19.76
N THR A 115 -11.77 10.20 -21.03
CA THR A 115 -11.69 9.25 -22.15
C THR A 115 -10.24 8.85 -22.40
N VAL A 116 -9.98 7.54 -22.39
CA VAL A 116 -8.63 6.96 -22.43
C VAL A 116 -8.40 6.00 -23.60
N ALA A 117 -9.47 5.56 -24.26
CA ALA A 117 -9.46 4.67 -25.41
C ALA A 117 -10.77 4.85 -26.22
N ILE A 118 -10.76 4.44 -27.50
CA ILE A 118 -11.91 4.46 -28.43
C ILE A 118 -12.25 3.06 -28.93
#